data_AF-A0AAW8H3U9-F1
#
_entry.id   AF-A0AAW8H3U9-F1
#
_cell.length_a   1.000
_cell.length_b   1.000
_cell.length_c   1.000
_cell.angle_alpha   90.00
_cell.angle_beta   90.00
_cell.angle_gamma   90.00
#
_symmetry.space_group_name_H-M   'P 1'
#
loop_
_entity.id
_entity.type
_entity.pdbx_description
1 polymer ?
#
loop_
_entity_poly.entity_id
_entity_poly.type
_entity_poly.pdbx_seq_one_letter_code
_entity_poly.pdbx_strand_id
1 'polypeptide(L)'
;MSSPPPTSQSALARFLLTVALIGSRQLQRQCQRIQRDIDALSDEALLAWVQRSPTWSLRRWLTVAELIKRGHRWRDIHPRQ
;
A
#
# COMPACT_ATOMS: atom_id res chain seq x y z
N MET A 1 -3.24 -46.18 -2.44
CA MET A 1 -4.14 -45.38 -3.30
C MET A 1 -3.39 -44.11 -3.69
N SER A 2 -2.87 -44.05 -4.92
CA SER A 2 -2.05 -42.96 -5.42
C SER A 2 -2.97 -41.86 -5.98
N SER A 3 -2.84 -40.63 -5.49
CA SER A 3 -3.64 -39.51 -5.98
C SER A 3 -3.40 -39.28 -7.48
N PRO A 4 -4.44 -38.96 -8.27
CA PRO A 4 -4.27 -38.68 -9.69
C PRO A 4 -3.32 -37.49 -9.90
N PRO A 5 -2.51 -37.50 -10.98
CA PRO A 5 -1.57 -36.42 -11.26
C PRO A 5 -2.32 -35.10 -11.43
N PRO A 6 -1.75 -33.98 -10.95
CA PRO A 6 -2.41 -32.67 -11.06
C PRO A 6 -2.67 -32.34 -12.53
N THR A 7 -3.93 -32.07 -12.87
CA THR A 7 -4.29 -31.54 -14.19
C THR A 7 -3.63 -30.18 -14.38
N SER A 8 -3.30 -29.80 -15.63
CA SER A 8 -2.66 -28.52 -15.96
C SER A 8 -3.34 -27.30 -15.33
N GLN A 9 -4.67 -27.34 -15.17
CA GLN A 9 -5.47 -26.32 -14.48
C GLN A 9 -5.15 -26.21 -12.98
N SER A 10 -4.94 -27.33 -12.29
CA SER A 10 -4.57 -27.32 -10.87
C SER A 10 -3.15 -26.80 -10.63
N ALA A 11 -2.23 -27.04 -11.57
CA ALA A 11 -0.87 -26.47 -11.54
C ALA A 11 -0.88 -24.96 -11.80
N LEU A 12 -1.68 -24.50 -12.78
CA LEU A 12 -1.85 -23.07 -13.07
C LEU A 12 -2.48 -22.31 -11.90
N ALA A 13 -3.53 -22.86 -11.28
CA ALA A 13 -4.18 -22.25 -10.11
C ALA A 13 -3.19 -22.10 -8.93
N ARG A 14 -2.37 -23.13 -8.67
CA ARG A 14 -1.32 -23.08 -7.64
C ARG A 14 -0.25 -22.04 -7.96
N PHE A 15 0.14 -21.93 -9.22
CA PHE A 15 1.09 -20.93 -9.67
C PHE A 15 0.55 -19.50 -9.46
N LEU A 16 -0.67 -19.21 -9.92
CA LEU A 16 -1.31 -17.91 -9.74
C LEU A 16 -1.48 -17.54 -8.26
N LEU A 17 -1.88 -18.50 -7.43
CA LEU A 17 -1.98 -18.31 -5.97
C LEU A 17 -0.61 -17.97 -5.36
N THR A 18 0.44 -18.67 -5.79
CA THR A 18 1.81 -18.43 -5.32
C THR A 18 2.29 -17.03 -5.71
N VAL A 19 2.06 -16.62 -6.96
CA VAL A 19 2.39 -15.28 -7.44
C VAL A 19 1.62 -14.21 -6.66
N ALA A 20 0.33 -14.41 -6.43
CA ALA A 20 -0.49 -13.50 -5.62
C ALA A 20 0.06 -13.36 -4.19
N LEU A 21 0.39 -14.47 -3.52
CA LEU A 21 0.96 -14.47 -2.17
C LEU A 21 2.31 -13.74 -2.10
N ILE A 22 3.19 -13.97 -3.09
CA ILE A 22 4.48 -13.28 -3.17
C ILE A 22 4.26 -11.77 -3.37
N GLY A 23 3.38 -11.40 -4.32
CA GLY A 23 3.03 -10.01 -4.60
C GLY A 23 2.45 -9.30 -3.37
N SER A 24 1.51 -9.94 -2.66
CA SER A 24 0.93 -9.39 -1.43
C SER A 24 1.98 -9.19 -0.34
N ARG A 25 2.90 -10.14 -0.14
CA ARG A 25 3.99 -10.00 0.83
C ARG A 25 4.95 -8.86 0.46
N GLN A 26 5.25 -8.70 -0.82
CA GLN A 26 6.11 -7.62 -1.29
C GLN A 26 5.44 -6.26 -1.08
N LEU A 27 4.15 -6.14 -1.44
CA LEU A 27 3.37 -4.94 -1.21
C LEU A 27 3.30 -4.60 0.28
N GLN A 28 3.03 -5.58 1.14
CA GLN A 28 3.01 -5.40 2.59
C GLN A 28 4.34 -4.85 3.13
N ARG A 29 5.47 -5.41 2.67
CA ARG A 29 6.80 -4.90 3.05
C ARG A 29 7.03 -3.47 2.59
N GLN A 30 6.58 -3.12 1.38
CA GLN A 30 6.67 -1.74 0.88
C GLN A 30 5.81 -0.79 1.72
N CYS A 31 4.56 -1.16 2.01
CA CYS A 31 3.68 -0.36 2.87
C CYS A 31 4.31 -0.16 4.26
N GLN A 32 4.88 -1.20 4.87
CA GLN A 32 5.54 -1.10 6.17
C GLN A 32 6.75 -0.18 6.16
N ARG A 33 7.58 -0.22 5.11
CA ARG A 33 8.72 0.70 4.97
C ARG A 33 8.24 2.14 4.86
N ILE A 34 7.29 2.38 3.96
CA ILE A 34 6.70 3.71 3.76
C ILE A 34 6.07 4.22 5.06
N GLN A 35 5.35 3.36 5.79
CA GLN A 35 4.71 3.75 7.04
C GLN A 35 5.74 4.19 8.08
N ARG A 36 6.86 3.47 8.22
CA ARG A 36 7.95 3.89 9.13
C ARG A 36 8.52 5.26 8.76
N ASP A 37 8.69 5.52 7.47
CA ASP A 37 9.17 6.83 7.00
C ASP A 37 8.14 7.93 7.30
N ILE A 38 6.84 7.65 7.19
CA ILE A 38 5.76 8.59 7.51
C ILE A 38 5.69 8.84 9.03
N ASP A 39 5.82 7.79 9.84
CA ASP A 39 5.78 7.87 11.30
C ASP A 39 6.92 8.74 11.86
N ALA A 40 8.06 8.79 11.16
CA ALA A 40 9.19 9.63 11.52
C ALA A 40 9.03 11.12 11.16
N LEU A 41 8.02 11.48 10.36
CA LEU A 41 7.81 12.84 9.87
C LEU A 41 6.74 13.59 10.67
N SER A 42 6.96 14.90 10.82
CA SER A 42 5.97 15.82 11.39
C SER A 42 4.79 16.03 10.45
N ASP A 43 3.64 16.39 10.99
CA ASP A 43 2.43 16.63 10.22
C ASP A 43 2.61 17.72 9.15
N GLU A 44 3.35 18.79 9.47
CA GLU A 44 3.69 19.86 8.51
C GLU A 44 4.49 19.33 7.32
N ALA A 45 5.48 18.47 7.58
CA ALA A 45 6.29 17.85 6.53
C ALA A 45 5.45 16.91 5.66
N LEU A 46 4.55 16.14 6.28
CA LEU A 46 3.63 15.26 5.56
C LEU A 46 2.65 16.04 4.68
N LEU A 47 2.04 17.11 5.20
CA LEU A 47 1.15 17.99 4.44
C LEU A 47 1.86 18.64 3.25
N ALA A 48 3.04 19.23 3.48
CA ALA A 48 3.85 19.84 2.41
C ALA A 48 4.25 18.81 1.34
N TRP A 49 4.58 17.58 1.76
CA TRP A 49 4.92 16.50 0.84
C TRP A 49 3.70 16.03 0.03
N VAL A 50 2.52 15.88 0.65
CA VAL A 50 1.28 15.48 -0.05
C VAL A 50 0.89 16.49 -1.13
N GLN A 51 1.06 17.78 -0.89
CA GLN A 51 0.75 18.83 -1.86
C GLN A 51 1.63 18.78 -3.11
N ARG A 52 2.89 18.33 -2.97
CA ARG A 52 3.85 18.25 -4.08
C ARG A 52 3.88 16.89 -4.78
N SER A 53 3.25 15.87 -4.18
CA SER A 53 3.34 14.49 -4.65
C SER A 53 2.28 14.17 -5.71
N PRO A 54 2.54 13.25 -6.65
CA PRO A 54 1.52 12.81 -7.60
C PRO A 54 0.36 12.11 -6.90
N THR A 55 -0.86 12.34 -7.40
CA THR A 55 -2.14 11.84 -6.83
C THR A 55 -2.19 10.31 -6.75
N TRP A 56 -1.51 9.62 -7.67
CA TRP A 56 -1.59 8.16 -7.85
C TRP A 56 -0.41 7.40 -7.24
N SER A 57 0.19 7.90 -6.15
CA SER A 57 1.28 7.19 -5.48
C SER A 57 0.81 6.47 -4.21
N LEU A 58 1.25 5.22 -4.03
CA LEU A 58 0.99 4.43 -2.82
C LEU A 58 1.43 5.20 -1.56
N ARG A 59 2.58 5.87 -1.64
CA ARG A 59 3.08 6.71 -0.55
C ARG A 59 2.13 7.87 -0.23
N ARG A 60 1.56 8.53 -1.24
CA ARG A 60 0.57 9.60 -1.01
C ARG A 60 -0.68 9.08 -0.31
N TRP A 61 -1.23 7.97 -0.75
CA TRP A 61 -2.40 7.39 -0.09
C TRP A 61 -2.11 6.99 1.36
N LEU A 62 -0.94 6.40 1.64
CA LEU A 62 -0.53 6.08 3.01
C LEU A 62 -0.33 7.32 3.86
N THR A 63 0.30 8.38 3.32
CA THR A 63 0.49 9.65 4.05
C THR A 63 -0.83 10.34 4.34
N VAL A 64 -1.76 10.37 3.38
CA VAL A 64 -3.10 10.93 3.58
C VAL A 64 -3.86 10.14 4.64
N ALA A 65 -3.81 8.81 4.60
CA ALA A 65 -4.43 7.95 5.61
C ALA A 65 -3.86 8.22 7.00
N GLU A 66 -2.54 8.38 7.13
CA GLU A 66 -1.90 8.70 8.40
C GLU A 66 -2.30 10.11 8.90
N LEU A 67 -2.35 11.12 8.04
CA LEU A 67 -2.84 12.46 8.41
C LEU A 67 -4.29 12.43 8.93
N ILE A 68 -5.18 11.67 8.27
CA ILE A 68 -6.56 11.48 8.73
C ILE A 68 -6.59 10.79 10.10
N LYS A 69 -5.79 9.73 10.28
CA LYS A 69 -5.66 9.02 11.57
C LYS A 69 -5.13 9.93 12.69
N ARG A 70 -4.26 10.89 12.37
CA ARG A 70 -3.76 11.92 13.29
C ARG A 70 -4.75 13.06 13.56
N GLY A 71 -5.92 13.06 12.91
CA GLY A 71 -7.02 13.98 13.17
C GLY A 71 -7.18 15.12 12.16
N HIS A 72 -6.38 15.15 11.09
CA HIS A 72 -6.52 16.15 10.03
C HIS A 72 -7.76 15.87 9.18
N ARG A 73 -8.49 16.92 8.80
CA ARG A 73 -9.66 16.75 7.92
C ARG A 73 -9.19 16.68 6.48
N TRP A 74 -9.98 16.02 5.63
CA TRP A 74 -9.73 15.99 4.18
C TRP A 74 -9.53 17.40 3.57
N ARG A 75 -10.26 18.40 4.08
CA ARG A 75 -10.15 19.80 3.63
C ARG A 75 -8.80 20.45 3.95
N ASP A 76 -8.13 20.00 5.00
CA ASP A 76 -6.83 20.53 5.42
C ASP A 76 -5.69 19.91 4.60
N ILE A 77 -5.90 18.64 4.19
CA ILE A 77 -4.97 17.88 3.34
C ILE A 77 -5.09 18.28 1.86
N HIS A 78 -6.33 18.55 1.42
CA HIS A 78 -6.69 19.04 0.10
C HIS A 78 -7.45 20.36 0.22
N PRO A 79 -6.75 21.48 0.51
CA PRO A 79 -7.37 22.80 0.40
C PRO A 79 -7.85 22.92 -1.04
N ARG A 80 -9.15 23.20 -1.22
CA ARG A 80 -9.78 23.34 -2.53
C ARG A 80 -8.91 24.26 -3.39
N GLN A 81 -8.49 23.75 -4.56
CA GLN A 81 -8.04 24.60 -5.66
C GLN A 81 -9.23 25.41 -6.17
#